data_AF-A0A2V8UQA0-F1
#
_entry.id   AF-A0A2V8UQA0-F1
#
_cell.length_a   1.000
_cell.length_b   1.000
_cell.length_c   1.000
_cell.angle_alpha   90.00
_cell.angle_beta   90.00
_cell.angle_gamma   90.00
#
_symmetry.space_group_name_H-M   'P 1'
#
loop_
_entity.id
_entity.type
_entity.pdbx_description
1 polymer ?
#
loop_
_entity_poly.entity_id
_entity_poly.type
_entity_poly.pdbx_seq_one_letter_code
_entity_poly.pdbx_strand_id
1 'polypeptide(L)' 'MRETLLTVFTTEGGLSTRLQRTFVSRDCPYFKVDVEFQAVGRPTREGNGGVTSVENGQDIIVKISQPFLQFSIAD' A
#
# COMPACT_ATOMS: atom_id res chain seq x y z
N MET A 1 1.25 5.52 -10.31
CA MET A 1 0.09 5.63 -9.38
C MET A 1 0.00 4.33 -8.60
N ARG A 2 -0.80 4.25 -7.54
CA ARG A 2 -0.93 3.03 -6.71
C ARG A 2 -1.24 1.77 -7.54
N GLU A 3 -2.10 1.89 -8.55
CA GLU A 3 -2.44 0.77 -9.46
C GLU A 3 -1.23 0.17 -10.18
N THR A 4 -0.22 0.99 -10.49
CA THR A 4 0.99 0.54 -11.20
C THR A 4 1.80 -0.44 -10.34
N LEU A 5 1.86 -0.20 -9.03
CA LEU A 5 2.56 -1.10 -8.09
C LEU A 5 1.87 -2.46 -8.01
N LEU A 6 0.55 -2.51 -8.16
CA LEU A 6 -0.19 -3.78 -8.13
C LEU A 6 0.10 -4.67 -9.34
N THR A 7 0.77 -4.18 -10.39
CA THR A 7 1.16 -5.02 -11.54
C THR A 7 2.40 -5.87 -11.26
N VAL A 8 3.34 -5.34 -10.47
CA VAL A 8 4.66 -5.94 -10.18
C VAL A 8 4.75 -6.48 -8.75
N PHE A 9 4.02 -5.86 -7.83
CA PHE A 9 3.95 -6.24 -6.43
C PHE A 9 2.57 -6.79 -6.08
N THR A 10 2.51 -7.55 -4.99
CA THR A 10 1.28 -7.87 -4.28
C THR A 10 1.29 -7.21 -2.91
N THR A 11 0.12 -7.05 -2.31
CA THR A 11 -0.02 -6.43 -1.00
C THR A 11 0.12 -7.50 0.07
N GLU A 12 1.03 -7.32 1.02
CA GLU A 12 1.16 -8.25 2.13
C GLU A 12 0.18 -7.89 3.26
N GLY A 13 -0.43 -8.91 3.87
CA GLY A 13 -1.27 -8.74 5.05
C GLY A 13 -0.42 -8.29 6.24
N GLY A 14 -0.74 -7.15 6.83
CA GLY A 14 0.03 -6.54 7.91
C GLY A 14 -0.52 -5.18 8.32
N LEU A 15 0.26 -4.40 9.06
CA LEU A 15 -0.11 -3.07 9.55
C LEU A 15 -0.14 -2.06 8.38
N SER A 16 -1.23 -2.08 7.60
CA SER A 16 -1.45 -1.20 6.47
C SER A 16 -2.30 -0.02 6.90
N THR A 17 -1.79 1.20 6.71
CA THR A 17 -2.62 2.41 6.73
C THR A 17 -2.92 2.82 5.29
N ARG A 18 -3.97 3.60 5.03
CA ARG A 18 -4.26 4.07 3.65
C ARG A 18 -3.05 4.77 3.01
N LEU A 19 -2.32 5.53 3.82
CA LEU A 19 -1.18 6.35 3.40
C LEU A 19 0.15 5.59 3.44
N GLN A 20 0.21 4.39 4.02
CA GLN A 20 1.42 3.60 4.07
C GLN A 20 1.09 2.12 3.94
N ARG A 21 1.61 1.48 2.89
CA ARG A 21 1.42 0.06 2.65
C ARG A 21 2.74 -0.61 2.27
N THR A 22 2.92 -1.82 2.80
CA THR A 22 4.01 -2.72 2.42
C THR A 22 3.59 -3.56 1.21
N PHE A 23 4.44 -3.54 0.20
CA PHE A 23 4.31 -4.31 -1.02
C PHE A 23 5.41 -5.36 -1.08
N VAL A 24 5.06 -6.55 -1.54
CA VAL A 24 5.99 -7.67 -1.72
C VAL A 24 6.06 -8.04 -3.19
N SER A 25 7.26 -8.34 -3.69
CA SER A 25 7.46 -8.67 -5.10
C SER A 25 6.75 -9.97 -5.45
N ARG A 26 6.12 -10.00 -6.63
CA ARG A 26 5.48 -11.21 -7.16
C ARG A 26 6.52 -12.28 -7.55
N ASP A 27 7.69 -11.87 -8.00
CA ASP A 27 8.77 -12.78 -8.42
C ASP A 27 9.61 -13.28 -7.24
N CYS A 28 9.72 -12.49 -6.16
CA CYS A 28 10.50 -12.84 -4.99
C CYS A 28 9.76 -12.41 -3.71
N PRO A 29 9.10 -13.35 -3.00
CA PRO A 29 8.26 -13.04 -1.84
C PRO A 29 9.05 -12.53 -0.62
N TYR A 30 10.39 -12.53 -0.69
CA TYR A 30 11.26 -11.98 0.34
C TYR A 30 11.55 -10.50 0.14
N PHE A 31 11.32 -9.99 -1.07
CA PHE A 31 11.60 -8.60 -1.42
C PHE A 31 10.40 -7.73 -1.07
N LYS A 32 10.59 -6.83 -0.09
CA LYS A 32 9.54 -5.94 0.37
C LYS A 32 9.96 -4.48 0.27
N VAL A 33 8.97 -3.64 0.00
CA VAL A 33 9.11 -2.18 -0.04
C VAL A 33 7.92 -1.55 0.69
N ASP A 34 8.21 -0.55 1.51
CA ASP A 34 7.18 0.29 2.09
C ASP A 34 6.93 1.47 1.17
N VAL A 35 5.67 1.70 0.85
CA VAL A 35 5.25 2.80 -0.02
C VAL A 35 4.34 3.73 0.74
N GLU A 36 4.72 5.00 0.73
CA GLU A 36 3.91 6.10 1.25
C GLU A 36 3.10 6.73 0.12
N PHE A 37 1.82 6.93 0.38
CA PHE A 37 0.86 7.48 -0.56
C PHE A 37 0.30 8.80 -0.08
N GLN A 38 0.05 9.70 -1.02
CA GLN A 38 -0.79 10.86 -0.84
C GLN A 38 -2.16 10.59 -1.44
N ALA A 39 -3.18 10.71 -0.59
CA ALA A 39 -4.57 10.56 -0.96
C ALA A 39 -4.98 11.56 -2.06
N VAL A 40 -5.52 11.06 -3.18
CA VAL A 40 -6.12 11.91 -4.21
C VAL A 40 -7.65 11.84 -4.14
N GLY A 41 -8.29 12.99 -3.99
CA GLY A 41 -9.74 13.14 -3.86
C GLY A 41 -10.19 13.61 -2.47
N ARG A 42 -11.38 14.23 -2.39
CA ARG A 42 -11.99 14.63 -1.11
C ARG A 42 -12.28 13.37 -0.29
N PRO A 43 -12.11 13.39 1.05
CA PRO A 43 -12.60 12.30 1.89
C PRO A 43 -14.10 12.13 1.63
N THR A 44 -14.51 10.94 1.20
CA THR A 44 -15.93 10.60 1.10
C THR A 44 -16.47 10.61 2.52
N ARG A 45 -17.26 11.63 2.86
CA ARG A 45 -18.06 11.62 4.08
C ARG A 45 -19.18 10.62 3.84
N GLU A 46 -19.08 9.44 4.42
CA GLU A 46 -20.28 8.61 4.56
C GLU A 46 -21.25 9.35 5.49
N GLY A 47 -22.57 9.20 5.22
CA GLY A 47 -23.66 9.88 5.92
C GLY A 47 -23.73 9.65 7.44
N ASN A 48 -22.82 8.83 7.98
CA ASN A 48 -22.75 8.41 9.37
C ASN A 48 -21.59 9.09 10.15
N GLY A 49 -21.01 10.18 9.63
CA GLY A 49 -19.94 10.92 10.30
C GLY A 49 -18.56 10.24 10.30
N GLY A 50 -18.46 9.01 9.78
CA GLY A 50 -17.19 8.33 9.52
C GLY A 50 -16.55 8.81 8.22
N VAL A 51 -15.30 9.25 8.28
CA VAL A 51 -14.45 9.42 7.09
C VAL A 51 -13.90 8.05 6.74
N THR A 52 -14.56 7.33 5.83
CA THR A 52 -13.99 6.11 5.25
C THR A 52 -12.99 6.51 4.20
N SER A 53 -11.73 6.52 4.61
CA SER A 53 -10.58 6.69 3.73
C SER A 53 -10.37 5.36 2.98
N VAL A 54 -11.17 5.11 1.96
CA VAL A 54 -10.99 3.98 1.04
C VAL A 54 -9.73 4.24 0.21
N GLU A 55 -8.90 3.20 0.03
CA GLU A 55 -7.69 3.28 -0.79
C GLU A 55 -8.07 3.53 -2.25
N ASN A 56 -7.45 4.53 -2.89
CA ASN A 56 -7.77 4.89 -4.27
C ASN A 56 -6.60 4.46 -5.19
N GLY A 57 -6.90 3.83 -6.33
CA GLY A 57 -5.89 3.49 -7.34
C GLY A 57 -5.12 4.70 -7.87
N GLN A 58 -5.73 5.89 -7.78
CA GLN A 58 -5.15 7.18 -8.16
C GLN A 58 -4.28 7.82 -7.05
N ASP A 59 -4.14 7.19 -5.89
CA ASP A 59 -3.27 7.71 -4.83
C ASP A 59 -1.83 7.87 -5.38
N ILE A 60 -1.22 9.01 -5.06
CA ILE A 60 0.11 9.40 -5.56
C ILE A 60 1.16 8.76 -4.68
N ILE A 61 2.17 8.14 -5.30
CA ILE A 61 3.32 7.61 -4.58
C ILE A 61 4.21 8.79 -4.19
N VAL A 62 4.38 9.01 -2.89
CA VAL A 62 5.24 10.09 -2.36
C VAL A 62 6.64 9.56 -2.12
N LYS A 63 6.74 8.35 -1.58
CA LYS A 63 8.01 7.76 -1.17
C LYS A 63 7.94 6.25 -1.27
N ILE A 64 9.06 5.66 -1.68
CA ILE A 64 9.31 4.23 -1.65
C ILE A 64 10.54 4.04 -0.76
N SER A 65 10.45 3.18 0.24
CA SER A 65 11.58 2.85 1.09
C SER A 65 12.67 2.13 0.30
N GLN A 66 13.88 2.09 0.87
CA GLN A 66 14.89 1.13 0.40
C GLN A 66 14.29 -0.28 0.53
N PRO A 67 14.45 -1.14 -0.49
CA PRO A 67 13.95 -2.50 -0.42
C PRO A 67 14.67 -3.26 0.69
N PHE A 68 13.89 -4.04 1.43
CA PHE A 68 14.40 -4.86 2.50
C PHE A 68 14.01 -6.32 2.28
N LEU A 69 14.90 -7.21 2.71
CA LEU A 69 14.64 -8.63 2.69
C LEU A 69 13.94 -9.00 3.99
N GLN A 70 12.76 -9.59 3.90
CA GLN A 70 12.08 -10.13 5.06
C GLN A 70 11.54 -11.52 4.72
N PHE A 71 11.99 -12.51 5.50
CA PHE A 71 11.48 -13.87 5.40
C PHE A 71 10.07 -13.92 5.97
N SER A 72 9.11 -14.40 5.17
CA SER A 72 7.83 -14.83 5.71
C SER A 72 8.12 -16.02 6.63
N ILE A 73 7.68 -15.92 7.88
CA ILE A 73 7.70 -17.06 8.80
C ILE A 73 6.69 -18.06 8.22
N ALA A 74 7.20 -19.10 7.55
CA ALA A 74 6.41 -20.28 7.28
C ALA A 74 6.23 -21.02 8.61
N ASP A 75 4.99 -21.38 8.94
CA ASP A 75 4.70 -22.44 9.92
C ASP A 75 5.17 -23.79 9.37
#